data_AF-A0A2R8CQ97-F1
#
_entry.id   AF-A0A2R8CQ97-F1
#
_cell.length_a   1.000
_cell.length_b   1.000
_cell.length_c   1.000
_cell.angle_alpha   90.00
_cell.angle_beta   90.00
_cell.angle_gamma   90.00
#
_symmetry.space_group_name_H-M   'P 1'
#
loop_
_entity.id
_entity.type
_entity.pdbx_description
1 polymer ?
#
loop_
_entity_poly.entity_id
_entity_poly.type
_entity_poly.pdbx_seq_one_letter_code
_entity_poly.pdbx_strand_id
1 'polypeptide(L)'
;MSERLYGDDVVTLEARDAALYLKGAPGFDNASDLATAGIDWLKGYDGTQVSFNLCGVSRTSSATISVLLEWLRAAQAKKLEVDRITLSDSMRELIEMAELGDVFPAHETSFAAADET
;
A
#
# COMPACT_ATOMS: atom_id res chain seq x y z
N MET A 1 15.18 1.54 -10.34
CA MET A 1 15.89 0.71 -9.32
C MET A 1 14.90 0.47 -8.19
N SER A 2 14.89 -0.72 -7.56
CA SER A 2 14.07 -0.98 -6.37
C SER A 2 14.88 -0.78 -5.09
N GLU A 3 14.25 -0.21 -4.09
CA GLU A 3 14.78 0.02 -2.74
C GLU A 3 13.90 -0.73 -1.74
N ARG A 4 14.50 -1.57 -0.89
CA ARG A 4 13.77 -2.24 0.18
C ARG A 4 13.66 -1.30 1.38
N LEU A 5 12.44 -0.89 1.72
CA LEU A 5 12.17 0.05 2.82
C LEU A 5 11.94 -0.67 4.15
N TYR A 6 11.34 -1.85 4.09
CA TYR A 6 11.11 -2.71 5.26
C TYR A 6 11.11 -4.18 4.80
N GLY A 7 11.53 -5.08 5.69
CA GLY A 7 11.20 -6.47 5.53
C GLY A 7 11.61 -7.35 6.69
N ASP A 8 10.76 -8.32 6.97
CA ASP A 8 10.97 -9.39 7.94
C ASP A 8 10.68 -10.75 7.27
N ASP A 9 10.45 -11.79 8.07
CA ASP A 9 10.19 -13.15 7.58
C ASP A 9 8.82 -13.31 6.86
N VAL A 10 7.88 -12.37 7.05
CA VAL A 10 6.48 -12.51 6.61
C VAL A 10 6.01 -11.39 5.68
N VAL A 11 6.66 -10.23 5.69
CA VAL A 11 6.26 -9.07 4.88
C VAL A 11 7.48 -8.36 4.30
N THR A 12 7.31 -7.75 3.14
CA THR A 12 8.32 -6.87 2.54
C THR A 12 7.65 -5.66 1.91
N LEU A 13 8.26 -4.50 2.14
CA LEU A 13 7.90 -3.23 1.52
C LEU A 13 9.07 -2.75 0.67
N GLU A 14 8.79 -2.52 -0.61
CA GLU A 14 9.76 -2.00 -1.57
C GLU A 14 9.22 -0.72 -2.21
N ALA A 15 10.11 0.25 -2.40
CA ALA A 15 9.88 1.34 -3.33
C ALA A 15 10.50 0.98 -4.68
N ARG A 16 9.74 1.17 -5.75
CA ARG A 16 10.28 1.07 -7.11
C ARG A 16 9.60 2.11 -7.98
N ASP A 17 10.44 2.88 -8.66
CA ASP A 17 10.01 3.95 -9.56
C ASP A 17 9.08 4.93 -8.81
N ALA A 18 7.81 5.02 -9.19
CA ALA A 18 6.80 5.90 -8.57
C ALA A 18 5.83 5.14 -7.64
N ALA A 19 6.20 3.97 -7.11
CA ALA A 19 5.26 3.12 -6.40
C ALA A 19 5.84 2.41 -5.17
N LEU A 20 4.98 2.20 -4.17
CA LEU A 20 5.21 1.30 -3.06
C LEU A 20 4.60 -0.07 -3.36
N TYR A 21 5.38 -1.12 -3.13
CA TYR A 21 4.98 -2.52 -3.30
C TYR A 21 5.02 -3.21 -1.94
N LEU A 22 3.85 -3.65 -1.48
CA LEU A 22 3.69 -4.42 -0.25
C LEU A 22 3.35 -5.87 -0.59
N LYS A 23 4.14 -6.80 -0.05
CA LYS A 23 3.95 -8.24 -0.27
C LYS A 23 3.98 -9.01 1.05
N GLY A 24 3.31 -10.16 1.08
CA GLY A 24 3.30 -11.08 2.22
C GLY A 24 2.03 -10.95 3.07
N ALA A 25 2.14 -11.12 4.38
CA ALA A 25 1.00 -11.10 5.30
C ALA A 25 1.15 -10.03 6.38
N PRO A 26 0.93 -8.73 6.07
CA PRO A 26 0.98 -7.67 7.05
C PRO A 26 -0.04 -7.89 8.18
N GLY A 27 0.41 -7.66 9.41
CA GLY A 27 -0.38 -7.85 10.63
C GLY A 27 -0.11 -6.74 11.64
N PHE A 28 -0.70 -6.85 12.83
CA PHE A 28 -0.53 -5.86 13.88
C PHE A 28 0.92 -5.69 14.33
N ASP A 29 1.72 -6.76 14.26
CA ASP A 29 3.11 -6.77 14.72
C ASP A 29 4.03 -5.87 13.87
N ASN A 30 3.73 -5.72 12.57
CA ASN A 30 4.56 -4.94 11.63
C ASN A 30 3.87 -3.70 11.05
N ALA A 31 2.58 -3.47 11.36
CA ALA A 31 1.82 -2.37 10.79
C ALA A 31 2.42 -0.98 11.07
N SER A 32 2.90 -0.73 12.30
CA SER A 32 3.49 0.57 12.66
C SER A 32 4.76 0.85 11.87
N ASP A 33 5.62 -0.15 11.71
CA ASP A 33 6.90 0.00 11.01
C ASP A 33 6.68 0.13 9.50
N LEU A 34 5.74 -0.63 8.93
CA LEU A 34 5.31 -0.49 7.53
C LEU A 34 4.74 0.91 7.24
N ALA A 35 3.85 1.40 8.11
CA ALA A 35 3.29 2.74 7.97
C ALA A 35 4.41 3.79 7.97
N THR A 36 5.30 3.73 8.97
CA THR A 36 6.42 4.67 9.12
C THR A 36 7.35 4.64 7.90
N ALA A 37 7.78 3.45 7.47
CA ALA A 37 8.70 3.29 6.34
C ALA A 37 8.11 3.86 5.02
N GLY A 38 6.84 3.58 4.73
CA GLY A 38 6.18 4.13 3.54
C GLY A 38 5.95 5.65 3.64
N ILE A 39 5.59 6.16 4.81
CA ILE A 39 5.43 7.61 5.04
C ILE A 39 6.75 8.35 4.82
N ASP A 40 7.85 7.83 5.36
CA ASP A 40 9.15 8.49 5.24
C ASP A 40 9.66 8.48 3.80
N TRP A 41 9.43 7.39 3.06
CA TRP A 41 9.68 7.38 1.62
C TRP A 41 8.82 8.40 0.87
N LEU A 42 7.51 8.47 1.14
CA LEU A 42 6.61 9.46 0.53
C LEU A 42 7.08 10.90 0.80
N LYS A 43 7.53 11.21 2.03
CA LYS A 43 8.10 12.53 2.38
C LYS A 43 9.37 12.86 1.60
N GLY A 44 10.19 11.87 1.27
CA GLY A 44 11.41 12.04 0.46
C GLY A 44 11.18 12.01 -1.06
N TYR A 45 10.02 11.53 -1.52
CA TYR A 45 9.75 11.33 -2.95
C TYR A 45 9.51 12.64 -3.73
N ASP A 46 10.30 12.94 -4.76
CA ASP A 46 10.23 14.22 -5.49
C ASP A 46 9.24 14.25 -6.67
N GLY A 47 8.53 13.14 -6.94
CA GLY A 47 7.53 13.08 -8.00
C GLY A 47 6.22 13.79 -7.63
N THR A 48 5.32 13.91 -8.60
CA THR A 48 3.97 14.48 -8.41
C THR A 48 2.89 13.41 -8.25
N GLN A 49 3.18 12.19 -8.71
CA GLN A 49 2.25 11.06 -8.72
C GLN A 49 2.88 9.82 -8.08
N VAL A 50 2.07 9.07 -7.35
CA VAL A 50 2.45 7.84 -6.67
C VAL A 50 1.40 6.75 -6.86
N SER A 51 1.84 5.49 -6.90
CA SER A 51 0.96 4.32 -6.88
C SER A 51 1.21 3.44 -5.65
N PHE A 52 0.18 2.72 -5.21
CA PHE A 52 0.27 1.73 -4.14
C PHE A 52 -0.12 0.36 -4.69
N ASN A 53 0.81 -0.58 -4.63
CA ASN A 53 0.59 -1.94 -5.09
C ASN A 53 0.66 -2.91 -3.91
N LEU A 54 -0.49 -3.47 -3.57
CA LEU A 54 -0.71 -4.45 -2.52
C LEU A 54 -1.15 -5.80 -3.12
N CYS A 55 -0.95 -6.06 -4.42
CA CYS A 55 -1.40 -7.31 -5.06
C CYS A 55 -0.70 -8.54 -4.46
N GLY A 56 0.53 -8.39 -3.96
CA GLY A 56 1.27 -9.46 -3.30
C GLY A 56 0.89 -9.70 -1.84
N VAL A 57 -0.11 -9.01 -1.30
CA VAL A 57 -0.63 -9.27 0.05
C VAL A 57 -1.48 -10.55 0.03
N SER A 58 -1.00 -11.59 0.71
CA SER A 58 -1.62 -12.92 0.76
C SER A 58 -2.67 -13.06 1.86
N ARG A 59 -2.63 -12.20 2.89
CA ARG A 59 -3.62 -12.17 3.97
C ARG A 59 -3.92 -10.74 4.37
N THR A 60 -5.20 -10.40 4.33
CA THR A 60 -5.65 -9.05 4.65
C THR A 60 -6.12 -8.97 6.10
N SER A 61 -5.65 -7.95 6.79
CA SER A 61 -6.12 -7.58 8.13
C SER A 61 -6.55 -6.12 8.16
N SER A 62 -7.30 -5.72 9.19
CA SER A 62 -7.59 -4.29 9.43
C SER A 62 -6.31 -3.46 9.61
N ALA A 63 -5.21 -4.09 10.04
CA ALA A 63 -3.90 -3.46 10.13
C ALA A 63 -3.36 -3.07 8.74
N THR A 64 -3.48 -3.96 7.75
CA THR A 64 -3.09 -3.68 6.36
C THR A 64 -3.84 -2.47 5.77
N ILE A 65 -5.16 -2.42 6.00
CA ILE A 65 -5.99 -1.30 5.56
C ILE A 65 -5.56 0.00 6.25
N SER A 66 -5.29 -0.07 7.56
CA SER A 66 -4.83 1.09 8.32
C SER A 66 -3.50 1.63 7.78
N VAL A 67 -2.55 0.77 7.44
CA VAL A 67 -1.28 1.15 6.80
C VAL A 67 -1.52 1.87 5.47
N LEU A 68 -2.37 1.33 4.60
CA LEU A 68 -2.72 1.97 3.34
C LEU A 68 -3.37 3.35 3.55
N LEU A 69 -4.30 3.48 4.50
CA LEU A 69 -4.94 4.75 4.81
C LEU A 69 -3.94 5.80 5.32
N GLU A 70 -2.95 5.41 6.13
CA GLU A 70 -1.89 6.31 6.57
C GLU A 70 -1.03 6.80 5.41
N TRP A 71 -0.70 5.94 4.45
CA TRP A 71 0.01 6.34 3.23
C TRP A 71 -0.80 7.30 2.36
N LEU A 72 -2.12 7.06 2.24
CA LEU A 72 -3.01 7.96 1.51
C LEU A 72 -3.09 9.34 2.17
N ARG A 73 -3.16 9.39 3.49
CA ARG A 73 -3.11 10.65 4.26
C ARG A 73 -1.78 11.37 4.05
N ALA A 74 -0.65 10.66 4.05
CA ALA A 74 0.67 11.23 3.83
C ALA A 74 0.84 11.76 2.39
N ALA A 75 0.38 11.01 1.39
CA ALA A 75 0.35 11.45 0.00
C ALA A 75 -0.49 12.72 -0.16
N GLN A 76 -1.69 12.74 0.41
CA GLN A 76 -2.57 13.92 0.42
C GLN A 76 -1.90 15.13 1.11
N ALA A 77 -1.27 14.94 2.27
CA ALA A 77 -0.58 16.01 2.99
C ALA A 77 0.58 16.61 2.18
N LYS A 78 1.25 15.78 1.37
CA LYS A 78 2.31 16.21 0.44
C LYS A 78 1.77 16.71 -0.92
N LYS A 79 0.45 16.62 -1.15
CA LYS A 79 -0.20 16.92 -2.43
C LYS A 79 0.30 16.05 -3.58
N LEU A 80 0.66 14.80 -3.27
CA LEU A 80 0.91 13.77 -4.28
C LEU A 80 -0.43 13.27 -4.81
N GLU A 81 -0.56 13.22 -6.12
CA GLU A 81 -1.68 12.55 -6.77
C GLU A 81 -1.50 11.03 -6.65
N VAL A 82 -2.53 10.35 -6.16
CA VAL A 82 -2.55 8.88 -6.16
C VAL A 82 -3.04 8.43 -7.52
N ASP A 83 -2.14 7.90 -8.33
CA ASP A 83 -2.45 7.45 -9.70
C ASP A 83 -3.23 6.13 -9.65
N ARG A 84 -2.64 5.11 -9.01
CA ARG A 84 -3.23 3.77 -8.97
C ARG A 84 -3.09 3.12 -7.61
N ILE A 85 -4.16 2.45 -7.17
CA ILE A 85 -4.15 1.50 -6.06
C ILE A 85 -4.49 0.13 -6.62
N THR A 86 -3.58 -0.83 -6.50
CA THR A 86 -3.82 -2.22 -6.89
C THR A 86 -3.86 -3.08 -5.63
N LEU A 87 -5.02 -3.62 -5.31
CA LEU A 87 -5.26 -4.46 -4.14
C LEU A 87 -5.22 -5.94 -4.53
N SER A 88 -4.91 -6.84 -3.59
CA SER A 88 -5.06 -8.27 -3.86
C SER A 88 -6.53 -8.66 -3.85
N ASP A 89 -6.91 -9.70 -4.60
CA ASP A 89 -8.28 -10.22 -4.55
C ASP A 89 -8.71 -10.63 -3.13
N SER A 90 -7.77 -11.05 -2.28
CA SER A 90 -8.02 -11.36 -0.87
C SER A 90 -8.48 -10.15 -0.04
N MET A 91 -8.25 -8.92 -0.53
CA MET A 91 -8.68 -7.68 0.11
C MET A 91 -10.11 -7.28 -0.28
N ARG A 92 -10.66 -7.86 -1.36
CA ARG A 92 -11.93 -7.42 -1.97
C ARG A 92 -13.08 -7.41 -0.97
N GLU A 93 -13.32 -8.55 -0.31
CA GLU A 93 -14.43 -8.70 0.64
C GLU A 93 -14.34 -7.69 1.80
N LEU A 94 -13.13 -7.44 2.32
CA LEU A 94 -12.94 -6.50 3.43
C LEU A 94 -13.18 -5.05 3.01
N ILE A 95 -12.77 -4.66 1.80
CA ILE A 95 -13.01 -3.31 1.27
C ILE A 95 -14.50 -3.09 0.98
N GLU A 96 -15.16 -4.08 0.39
CA GLU A 96 -16.59 -4.03 0.11
C GLU A 96 -17.41 -3.98 1.39
N MET A 97 -17.11 -4.83 2.38
CA MET A 97 -17.79 -4.84 3.67
C MET A 97 -17.60 -3.55 4.47
N ALA A 98 -16.43 -2.91 4.34
CA ALA A 98 -16.13 -1.68 5.04
C ALA A 98 -16.63 -0.42 4.30
N GLU A 99 -17.31 -0.58 3.16
CA GLU A 99 -17.74 0.52 2.26
C GLU A 99 -16.58 1.48 1.90
N LEU A 100 -15.34 0.98 1.89
CA LEU A 100 -14.14 1.78 1.70
C LEU A 100 -13.85 2.10 0.23
N GLY A 101 -14.65 1.58 -0.71
CA GLY A 101 -14.48 1.82 -2.13
C GLY A 101 -14.44 3.31 -2.49
N ASP A 102 -15.31 4.11 -1.87
CA ASP A 102 -15.39 5.57 -2.09
C ASP A 102 -14.34 6.37 -1.30
N VAL A 103 -13.60 5.72 -0.39
CA VAL A 103 -12.60 6.37 0.47
C VAL A 103 -11.24 6.47 -0.22
N PHE A 104 -10.98 5.64 -1.24
CA PHE A 104 -9.70 5.61 -1.94
C PHE A 104 -9.60 6.75 -2.98
N PRO A 105 -8.79 7.80 -2.75
CA PRO A 105 -8.70 8.96 -3.63
C PRO A 105 -7.74 8.72 -4.80
N ALA A 106 -7.89 7.60 -5.51
CA ALA A 106 -7.04 7.22 -6.64
C ALA A 106 -7.74 7.49 -7.98
N HIS A 107 -6.96 7.78 -9.02
CA HIS A 107 -7.51 7.83 -10.38
C HIS A 107 -8.02 6.46 -10.82
N GLU A 108 -7.34 5.38 -10.39
CA GLU A 108 -7.76 4.01 -10.63
C GLU A 108 -7.56 3.14 -9.38
N THR A 109 -8.63 2.45 -8.95
CA THR A 109 -8.54 1.37 -7.96
C THR A 109 -8.89 0.06 -8.63
N SER A 110 -8.00 -0.91 -8.54
CA SER A 110 -8.19 -2.24 -9.13
C SER A 110 -7.83 -3.34 -8.15
N PHE A 111 -8.29 -4.54 -8.47
CA PHE A 111 -7.98 -5.76 -7.74
C PHE A 111 -7.30 -6.72 -8.71
N ALA A 112 -6.26 -7.41 -8.24
CA ALA A 112 -5.54 -8.40 -9.03
C ALA A 112 -5.18 -9.61 -8.16
N ALA A 113 -5.04 -10.76 -8.80
CA ALA A 113 -4.41 -11.91 -8.16
C ALA A 113 -2.95 -11.56 -7.81
N ALA A 114 -2.45 -12.14 -6.71
CA ALA A 114 -1.02 -12.09 -6.45
C ALA A 114 -0.31 -12.83 -7.59
N ASP A 115 0.48 -12.13 -8.40
CA ASP A 115 1.34 -12.82 -9.36
C ASP A 115 2.37 -13.63 -8.55
N GLU A 116 2.24 -14.96 -8.62
CA GLU A 116 3.24 -15.91 -8.18
C GLU A 116 4.43 -15.80 -9.14
N THR A 117 5.31 -14.82 -8.93
CA THR A 117 6.61 -14.75 -9.62
C THR A 117 7.75 -14.88 -8.63
#